data_AF-A0A969EIY1-F1
#
_entry.id   AF-A0A969EIY1-F1
#
_cell.length_a   1.000
_cell.length_b   1.000
_cell.length_c   1.000
_cell.angle_alpha   90.00
_cell.angle_beta   90.00
_cell.angle_gamma   90.00
#
_symmetry.space_group_name_H-M   'P 1'
#
loop_
_entity.id
_entity.type
_entity.pdbx_description
1 polymer ?
#
loop_
_entity_poly.entity_id
_entity_poly.type
_entity_poly.pdbx_seq_one_letter_code
_entity_poly.pdbx_strand_id
1 'polypeptide(L)' 'MTENGPDLKIYLSLNESATNYINLGDLKSTTGKQSYDIPDNTVISDQMYVHVWCQDFSVNFGQAKLQ' A
#
# COMPACT_ATOMS: atom_id res chain seq x y z
N MET A 1 -9.96 -16.73 19.03
CA MET A 1 -10.26 -16.58 17.60
C MET A 1 -9.31 -15.53 17.10
N THR A 2 -8.23 -15.89 16.41
CA THR A 2 -7.37 -14.87 15.80
C THR A 2 -8.23 -14.25 14.71
N GLU A 3 -8.77 -13.06 14.97
CA GLU A 3 -9.49 -12.29 13.97
C GLU A 3 -8.55 -12.18 12.78
N ASN A 4 -8.83 -12.92 11.71
CA ASN A 4 -8.20 -12.66 10.43
C ASN A 4 -8.62 -11.24 10.11
N GLY A 5 -7.76 -10.28 10.43
CA GLY A 5 -8.01 -8.88 10.15
C GLY A 5 -8.34 -8.73 8.67
N PRO A 6 -9.04 -7.64 8.29
CA PRO A 6 -9.37 -7.38 6.89
C PRO A 6 -8.12 -7.56 6.02
N ASP A 7 -8.27 -8.17 4.84
CA ASP A 7 -7.18 -8.32 3.88
C ASP A 7 -6.78 -6.92 3.39
N LEU A 8 -5.81 -6.33 4.07
CA LEU A 8 -5.24 -5.03 3.78
C LEU A 8 -4.00 -5.24 2.92
N LYS A 9 -3.97 -4.60 1.76
CA LYS A 9 -2.84 -4.61 0.83
C LYS A 9 -2.19 -3.25 0.75
N ILE A 10 -0.89 -3.24 0.55
CA ILE A 10 -0.12 -2.03 0.32
C ILE A 10 0.05 -1.84 -1.18
N TYR A 11 -0.48 -0.73 -1.68
CA TYR A 11 -0.30 -0.27 -3.03
C TYR A 11 0.59 0.97 -3.07
N LEU A 12 1.55 0.99 -3.97
CA LEU A 12 2.38 2.16 -4.23
C LEU A 12 2.00 2.74 -5.58
N SER A 13 1.57 4.00 -5.61
CA SER A 13 1.18 4.70 -6.82
C SER A 13 2.03 5.95 -7.03
N LEU A 14 2.10 6.41 -8.27
CA LEU A 14 2.76 7.67 -8.64
C LEU A 14 1.83 8.89 -8.50
N ASN A 15 0.54 8.65 -8.25
CA ASN A 15 -0.51 9.66 -8.30
C ASN A 15 -1.64 9.31 -7.34
N GLU A 16 -2.26 10.34 -6.76
CA GLU A 16 -3.29 10.22 -5.73
C GLU A 16 -4.49 9.36 -6.15
N SER A 17 -4.83 9.34 -7.43
CA SER A 17 -5.94 8.52 -7.95
C SER A 17 -5.64 7.03 -8.03
N ALA A 18 -4.43 6.58 -7.65
CA ALA A 18 -3.98 5.20 -7.76
C ALA A 18 -4.25 4.59 -9.15
N THR A 19 -4.15 5.38 -10.22
CA THR A 19 -4.42 4.94 -11.59
C THR A 19 -3.32 4.01 -12.11
N ASN A 20 -2.09 4.23 -11.66
CA ASN A 20 -0.96 3.33 -11.87
C ASN A 20 -0.39 2.99 -10.50
N TYR A 21 -0.55 1.72 -10.10
CA TYR A 21 -0.17 1.24 -8.79
C TYR A 21 0.56 -0.09 -8.87
N ILE A 22 1.44 -0.30 -7.91
CA ILE A 22 2.21 -1.52 -7.74
C ILE A 22 1.76 -2.17 -6.45
N ASN A 23 1.40 -3.44 -6.52
CA ASN A 23 1.11 -4.24 -5.34
C ASN A 23 2.41 -4.64 -4.67
N LEU A 24 2.65 -4.10 -3.48
CA LEU A 24 3.78 -4.44 -2.63
C LEU A 24 3.52 -5.68 -1.77
N GLY A 25 2.26 -6.11 -1.67
CA GLY A 25 1.80 -7.27 -0.91
C GLY A 25 0.94 -6.88 0.28
N ASP A 26 0.73 -7.85 1.17
CA ASP A 26 -0.16 -7.70 2.31
C ASP A 26 0.44 -6.79 3.40
N LEU A 27 -0.42 -6.07 4.10
CA LEU A 27 -0.05 -5.29 5.27
C LEU A 27 0.39 -6.25 6.38
N LYS A 28 1.70 -6.27 6.68
CA LYS A 28 2.28 -7.20 7.66
C LYS A 28 1.95 -6.82 9.11
N SER A 29 1.74 -5.54 9.37
CA SER A 29 1.52 -4.92 10.69
C SER A 29 0.93 -3.51 10.52
N THR A 30 0.11 -3.07 11.46
CA THR A 30 -0.38 -1.67 11.51
C THR A 30 0.56 -0.74 12.27
N THR A 31 1.61 -1.30 12.90
CA THR A 31 2.55 -0.56 13.74
C THR A 31 4.00 -0.99 13.47
N GLY A 32 4.92 -0.05 13.66
CA GLY A 32 6.35 -0.27 13.45
C GLY A 32 6.81 0.01 12.02
N LYS A 33 8.05 -0.38 11.72
CA LYS A 33 8.64 -0.24 10.38
C LYS A 33 8.35 -1.48 9.56
N GLN A 34 7.99 -1.26 8.30
CA GLN A 34 7.74 -2.33 7.34
C GLN A 34 8.65 -2.15 6.14
N SER A 35 9.05 -3.28 5.56
CA SER A 35 9.84 -3.32 4.34
C SER A 35 9.14 -4.20 3.33
N TYR A 36 9.06 -3.66 2.13
CA TYR A 36 8.41 -4.23 0.97
C TYR A 36 9.38 -4.18 -0.20
N ASP A 37 9.41 -5.26 -0.97
CA ASP A 37 10.21 -5.34 -2.17
C ASP A 37 9.51 -4.55 -3.28
N ILE A 38 10.24 -3.60 -3.86
CA ILE A 38 9.77 -2.78 -4.96
C ILE A 38 10.51 -3.26 -6.21
N PRO A 39 9.83 -3.57 -7.32
CA PRO A 39 10.50 -4.01 -8.53
C PRO A 39 11.43 -2.91 -9.07
N ASP A 40 12.63 -3.28 -9.52
CA ASP A 40 13.69 -2.36 -9.97
C ASP A 40 13.26 -1.41 -11.10
N ASN A 41 12.21 -1.78 -11.85
CA ASN A 41 11.65 -0.94 -12.92
C ASN A 41 10.70 0.15 -12.39
N THR A 42 10.63 0.34 -11.07
CA THR A 42 9.78 1.34 -10.42
C THR A 42 10.60 2.58 -10.08
N VAL A 43 10.25 3.70 -10.71
CA VAL A 43 10.89 4.99 -10.42
C VAL A 43 10.33 5.53 -9.10
N ILE A 44 11.04 5.30 -7.99
CA ILE A 44 10.67 5.89 -6.70
C ILE A 44 11.00 7.39 -6.70
N SER A 45 9.99 8.20 -6.38
CA SER A 45 10.09 9.66 -6.35
C SER A 45 9.29 10.19 -5.14
N ASP A 46 9.67 11.35 -4.61
CA ASP A 46 9.01 12.06 -3.50
C ASP A 46 7.55 12.49 -3.79
N GLN A 47 7.03 12.16 -4.97
CA GLN A 47 5.63 12.39 -5.34
C GLN A 47 4.79 11.10 -5.31
N MET A 48 5.35 10.00 -4.82
CA MET A 48 4.62 8.75 -4.67
C MET A 48 3.60 8.79 -3.53
N TYR A 49 2.58 7.95 -3.67
CA TYR A 49 1.53 7.75 -2.68
C TYR A 49 1.46 6.28 -2.32
N VAL A 50 1.50 6.00 -1.03
CA VAL A 50 1.23 4.68 -0.47
C VAL A 50 -0.25 4.61 -0.12
N HIS A 51 -0.98 3.68 -0.71
CA HIS A 51 -2.38 3.41 -0.42
C HIS A 51 -2.51 2.08 0.32
N VAL A 52 -3.27 2.08 1.41
CA VAL A 52 -3.70 0.90 2.13
C VAL A 52 -5.09 0.55 1.63
N TRP A 53 -5.22 -0.54 0.90
CA TRP A 53 -6.48 -0.96 0.32
C TRP A 53 -7.03 -2.20 1.02
N CYS A 54 -8.31 -2.19 1.35
CA CYS A 54 -8.97 -3.38 1.84
C CYS A 54 -9.57 -4.16 0.68
N GLN A 55 -9.02 -5.34 0.38
CA GLN A 55 -9.44 -6.19 -0.72
C GLN A 55 -10.88 -6.71 -0.51
N ASP A 56 -11.22 -7.10 0.72
CA ASP A 56 -12.54 -7.67 1.05
C ASP A 56 -13.68 -6.69 0.79
N PHE A 57 -13.48 -5.43 1.16
CA PHE A 57 -14.52 -4.38 1.06
C PHE A 57 -14.34 -3.49 -0.16
N SER A 58 -13.25 -3.65 -0.92
CA SER A 58 -12.89 -2.79 -2.06
C SER A 58 -12.93 -1.30 -1.69
N VAL A 59 -12.35 -0.96 -0.55
CA VAL A 59 -12.28 0.42 -0.03
C VAL A 59 -10.84 0.85 0.24
N ASN A 60 -10.59 2.14 0.07
CA ASN A 60 -9.35 2.76 0.51
C ASN A 60 -9.42 2.94 2.04
N PHE A 61 -8.55 2.22 2.74
CA PHE A 61 -8.44 2.28 4.20
C PHE A 61 -7.62 3.48 4.65
N GLY A 62 -6.64 3.91 3.85
CA GLY A 62 -5.82 5.07 4.11
C GLY A 62 -4.79 5.31 3.02
N GLN A 63 -4.31 6.54 2.93
CA GLN A 63 -3.23 6.88 2.01
C GLN A 63 -2.25 7.83 2.66
N ALA A 64 -0.98 7.71 2.28
CA ALA A 64 0.10 8.55 2.74
C ALA A 64 0.96 8.96 1.55
N LYS A 65 1.36 10.23 1.49
CA LYS A 65 2.31 10.71 0.50
C LYS A 65 3.73 10.44 1.00
N LEU A 66 4.59 9.93 0.13
CA LEU A 66 6.03 9.84 0.37
C LEU A 66 6.61 11.28 0.35
N GLN A 67 7.48 11.63 1.30
CA GLN A 67 8.01 12.98 1.46
C GLN A 67 9.47 12.95 1.90
#